data_AF-A0A9W9QGG4-F1
#
_entry.id   AF-A0A9W9QGG4-F1
#
_cell.length_a   1.000
_cell.length_b   1.000
_cell.length_c   1.000
_cell.angle_alpha   90.00
_cell.angle_beta   90.00
_cell.angle_gamma   90.00
#
_symmetry.space_group_name_H-M   'P 1'
#
loop_
_entity.id
_entity.type
_entity.pdbx_description
1 polymer ?
#
loop_
_entity_poly.entity_id
_entity_poly.type
_entity_poly.pdbx_seq_one_letter_code
_entity_poly.pdbx_strand_id
1 'polypeptide(L)'
;MSRVGLWAKVVAGGLLMVVGGPAFVEWIRPTDEELRKRYNPDLRQRAEAQGDRRAQEFDDYVNKLKEWSKSDKSIWYAAQEERDRKQAAIDAQRAQNKEQTKTQREEMRKEMLGEK
;
A
#
# COMPACT_ATOMS: atom_id res chain seq x y z
N MET A 1 16.88 1.61 52.68
CA MET A 1 16.83 0.86 51.40
C MET A 1 18.13 1.10 50.65
N SER A 2 18.79 0.05 50.14
CA SER A 2 20.00 0.22 49.33
C SER A 2 19.63 0.90 48.00
N ARG A 3 20.54 1.73 47.47
CA ARG A 3 20.34 2.41 46.17
C ARG A 3 20.02 1.41 45.05
N VAL A 4 20.66 0.24 45.08
CA VAL A 4 20.42 -0.87 44.16
C VAL A 4 18.98 -1.38 44.23
N GLY A 5 18.43 -1.56 45.43
CA GLY A 5 17.04 -1.99 45.62
C GLY A 5 16.01 -0.96 45.16
N LEU A 6 16.33 0.33 45.25
CA LEU A 6 15.48 1.40 44.70
C LEU A 6 15.47 1.37 43.16
N TRP A 7 16.64 1.31 42.53
CA TRP A 7 16.76 1.26 41.07
C TRP A 7 16.12 0.00 40.48
N ALA A 8 16.25 -1.16 41.13
CA ALA A 8 15.59 -2.39 40.69
C ALA A 8 14.05 -2.24 40.65
N LYS A 9 13.44 -1.60 41.64
CA LYS A 9 11.99 -1.33 41.67
C LYS A 9 11.58 -0.35 40.57
N VAL A 10 12.38 0.69 40.33
CA VAL A 10 12.12 1.67 39.26
C VAL A 10 12.16 1.00 37.89
N VAL A 11 13.18 0.17 37.61
CA VAL A 11 13.29 -0.57 36.35
C VAL A 11 12.14 -1.56 36.19
N ALA A 12 11.78 -2.30 37.24
CA ALA A 12 10.66 -3.23 37.21
C ALA A 12 9.33 -2.51 36.92
N GLY A 13 9.08 -1.37 37.58
CA GLY A 13 7.90 -0.54 37.32
C GLY A 13 7.88 0.03 35.90
N GLY A 14 9.03 0.50 35.41
CA GLY A 14 9.17 1.00 34.05
C GLY A 14 8.88 -0.07 33.00
N LEU A 15 9.44 -1.27 33.14
CA LEU A 15 9.17 -2.40 32.25
C LEU A 15 7.70 -2.81 32.29
N LEU A 16 7.09 -2.83 33.47
CA LEU A 16 5.66 -3.15 33.61
C LEU A 16 4.80 -2.11 32.88
N MET A 17 5.16 -0.83 32.90
CA MET A 17 4.45 0.18 32.11
C MET A 17 4.68 0.03 30.60
N VAL A 18 5.94 -0.17 30.18
CA VAL A 18 6.32 -0.24 28.76
C VAL A 18 5.77 -1.49 28.08
N VAL A 19 5.71 -2.63 28.77
CA VAL A 19 5.19 -3.89 28.22
C VAL A 19 3.71 -4.05 28.57
N GLY A 20 3.33 -3.76 29.81
CA GLY A 20 1.97 -3.93 30.30
C GLY A 20 0.99 -2.93 29.68
N GLY A 21 1.43 -1.72 29.33
CA GLY A 21 0.59 -0.75 28.60
C GLY A 21 0.11 -1.30 27.25
N PRO A 22 1.04 -1.60 26.31
CA PRO A 22 0.69 -2.20 25.03
C PRO A 22 -0.07 -3.53 25.17
N ALA A 23 0.36 -4.43 26.06
CA ALA A 23 -0.31 -5.71 26.26
C ALA A 23 -1.76 -5.54 26.77
N PHE A 24 -1.99 -4.59 27.67
CA PHE A 24 -3.34 -4.27 28.15
C PHE A 24 -4.21 -3.68 27.05
N VAL A 25 -3.65 -2.80 26.21
CA VAL A 25 -4.35 -2.24 25.05
C VAL A 25 -4.74 -3.33 24.06
N GLU A 26 -3.82 -4.24 23.74
CA GLU A 26 -4.11 -5.38 22.86
C GLU A 26 -5.19 -6.29 23.44
N TRP A 27 -5.19 -6.49 24.76
CA TRP A 27 -6.17 -7.33 25.44
C TRP A 27 -7.60 -6.75 25.40
N ILE A 28 -7.76 -5.43 25.54
CA ILE A 28 -9.08 -4.78 25.50
C ILE A 28 -9.53 -4.41 24.08
N ARG A 29 -8.60 -4.34 23.12
CA ARG A 29 -8.91 -3.92 21.76
C ARG A 29 -9.82 -4.96 21.10
N PRO A 30 -11.02 -4.57 20.61
CA PRO A 30 -11.88 -5.47 19.86
C PRO A 30 -11.18 -5.98 18.61
N THR A 31 -11.45 -7.23 18.24
CA THR A 31 -10.90 -7.81 17.00
C THR A 31 -11.48 -7.13 15.76
N ASP A 32 -10.77 -7.21 14.64
CA ASP A 32 -11.22 -6.57 13.39
C ASP A 32 -12.59 -7.11 12.92
N GLU A 33 -12.94 -8.35 13.25
CA GLU A 33 -14.24 -8.94 12.96
C GLU A 33 -15.36 -8.33 13.83
N GLU A 34 -15.09 -8.10 15.11
CA GLU A 34 -16.02 -7.44 16.03
C GLU A 34 -16.25 -5.97 15.64
N LEU A 35 -15.20 -5.29 15.19
CA LEU A 35 -15.31 -3.95 14.62
C LEU A 35 -16.16 -3.96 13.34
N ARG A 36 -15.93 -4.92 12.44
CA ARG A 36 -16.67 -5.06 11.17
C ARG A 36 -18.16 -5.36 11.39
N LYS A 37 -18.50 -6.14 12.41
CA LYS A 37 -19.91 -6.41 12.80
C LYS A 37 -20.64 -5.14 13.25
N ARG A 38 -19.94 -4.16 13.84
CA ARG A 38 -20.51 -2.88 14.28
C ARG A 38 -20.66 -1.84 13.16
N TYR A 39 -20.13 -2.12 11.96
CA TYR A 39 -20.22 -1.19 10.83
C TYR A 39 -21.63 -1.13 10.23
N ASN A 40 -21.97 0.03 9.67
CA ASN A 40 -23.14 0.19 8.81
C ASN A 40 -23.06 -0.78 7.60
N PRO A 41 -24.19 -1.24 7.06
CA PRO A 41 -24.23 -2.25 6.00
C PRO A 41 -23.40 -1.87 4.77
N ASP A 42 -23.42 -0.59 4.36
CA ASP A 42 -22.60 -0.11 3.23
C ASP A 42 -21.08 -0.23 3.48
N LEU A 43 -20.64 0.04 4.72
CA LEU A 43 -19.22 -0.05 5.08
C LEU A 43 -18.76 -1.50 5.19
N ARG A 44 -19.63 -2.42 5.59
CA ARG A 44 -19.34 -3.86 5.56
C ARG A 44 -19.11 -4.33 4.13
N GLN A 45 -20.00 -3.97 3.22
CA GLN A 45 -19.88 -4.36 1.82
C GLN A 45 -18.60 -3.82 1.16
N ARG A 46 -18.23 -2.56 1.46
CA ARG A 46 -16.95 -1.98 0.99
C ARG A 46 -15.74 -2.64 1.65
N ALA A 47 -15.84 -2.98 2.92
CA ALA A 47 -14.75 -3.65 3.63
C ALA A 47 -14.48 -5.05 3.08
N GLU A 48 -15.54 -5.78 2.73
CA GLU A 48 -15.46 -7.11 2.11
C GLU A 48 -14.97 -7.03 0.66
N ALA A 49 -15.50 -6.10 -0.14
CA ALA A 49 -15.12 -5.97 -1.55
C ALA A 49 -13.71 -5.38 -1.78
N GLN A 50 -13.20 -4.54 -0.87
CA GLN A 50 -11.95 -3.81 -1.04
C GLN A 50 -10.91 -4.11 0.04
N GLY A 51 -11.18 -5.04 0.96
CA GLY A 51 -10.28 -5.37 2.06
C GLY A 51 -8.93 -5.88 1.57
N ASP A 52 -8.96 -6.96 0.79
CA ASP A 52 -7.75 -7.60 0.25
C ASP A 52 -6.96 -6.65 -0.66
N ARG A 53 -7.66 -5.91 -1.51
CA ARG A 53 -7.03 -4.92 -2.40
C ARG A 53 -6.31 -3.83 -1.60
N ARG A 54 -6.93 -3.32 -0.53
CA ARG A 54 -6.30 -2.30 0.34
C ARG A 54 -5.12 -2.86 1.13
N ALA A 55 -5.19 -4.12 1.57
CA ALA A 55 -4.06 -4.77 2.24
C ALA A 55 -2.85 -4.89 1.30
N GLN A 56 -3.09 -5.33 0.06
CA GLN A 56 -2.06 -5.41 -0.98
C GLN A 56 -1.51 -4.03 -1.35
N GLU A 57 -2.38 -3.03 -1.57
CA GLU A 57 -1.97 -1.65 -1.84
C GLU A 57 -1.11 -1.07 -0.70
N PHE A 58 -1.43 -1.42 0.56
CA PHE A 58 -0.68 -0.99 1.72
C PHE A 58 0.71 -1.65 1.77
N ASP A 59 0.79 -2.97 1.59
CA ASP A 59 2.06 -3.69 1.55
C ASP A 59 2.97 -3.19 0.41
N ASP A 60 2.39 -2.97 -0.78
CA ASP A 60 3.09 -2.38 -1.92
C ASP A 60 3.62 -0.98 -1.62
N TYR A 61 2.81 -0.16 -0.93
CA TYR A 61 3.21 1.18 -0.54
C TYR A 61 4.34 1.15 0.48
N VAL A 62 4.27 0.28 1.50
CA VAL A 62 5.34 0.13 2.50
C VAL A 62 6.63 -0.37 1.85
N ASN A 63 6.54 -1.28 0.89
CA ASN A 63 7.72 -1.75 0.15
C ASN A 63 8.36 -0.64 -0.68
N LYS A 64 7.57 0.19 -1.36
CA LYS A 64 8.08 1.40 -2.05
C LYS A 64 8.69 2.40 -1.07
N LEU A 65 8.08 2.59 0.10
CA LEU A 65 8.61 3.48 1.12
C LEU A 65 9.98 3.02 1.62
N LYS A 66 10.16 1.71 1.85
CA LYS A 66 11.46 1.11 2.17
C LYS A 66 12.47 1.32 1.05
N GLU A 67 12.04 1.25 -0.21
CA GLU A 67 12.90 1.50 -1.37
C GLU A 67 13.33 2.96 -1.48
N TRP A 68 12.39 3.90 -1.35
CA TRP A 68 12.67 5.34 -1.38
C TRP A 68 13.55 5.78 -0.20
N SER A 69 13.37 5.17 0.97
CA SER A 69 14.20 5.40 2.16
C SER A 69 15.66 4.97 1.99
N LYS A 70 15.99 4.13 0.99
CA LYS A 70 17.39 3.76 0.71
C LYS A 70 18.14 4.85 -0.07
N SER A 71 17.41 5.81 -0.65
CA SER A 71 18.01 6.92 -1.37
C SER A 71 18.24 8.11 -0.45
N ASP A 72 19.33 8.85 -0.66
CA ASP A 72 19.58 10.13 0.05
C ASP A 72 18.65 11.26 -0.39
N LYS A 73 17.74 11.00 -1.34
CA LYS A 73 16.73 11.96 -1.79
C LYS A 73 15.55 11.95 -0.82
N SER A 74 14.83 13.07 -0.71
CA SER A 74 13.59 13.08 0.06
C SER A 74 12.58 12.10 -0.54
N ILE A 75 11.81 11.44 0.33
CA ILE A 75 10.78 10.46 -0.05
C ILE A 75 9.81 11.08 -1.07
N TRP A 76 9.50 12.37 -0.94
CA TRP A 76 8.62 13.09 -1.85
C TRP A 76 9.18 13.17 -3.28
N TYR A 77 10.48 13.47 -3.42
CA TYR A 77 11.12 13.51 -4.74
C TYR A 77 11.22 12.13 -5.36
N ALA A 78 11.58 11.10 -4.58
CA ALA A 78 11.63 9.72 -5.06
C ALA A 78 10.25 9.23 -5.54
N ALA A 79 9.19 9.52 -4.78
CA ALA A 79 7.82 9.18 -5.15
C ALA A 79 7.34 9.92 -6.40
N GLN A 80 7.71 11.19 -6.56
CA GLN A 80 7.36 11.98 -7.75
C GLN A 80 8.08 11.45 -9.01
N GLU A 81 9.38 11.17 -8.91
CA GLU A 81 10.16 10.61 -10.01
C GLU A 81 9.58 9.27 -10.49
N GLU A 82 9.14 8.42 -9.56
CA GLU A 82 8.50 7.15 -9.89
C GLU A 82 7.13 7.32 -10.57
N ARG A 83 6.34 8.32 -10.15
CA ARG A 83 5.07 8.67 -10.79
C ARG A 83 5.28 9.17 -12.22
N ASP A 84 6.25 10.06 -12.41
CA ASP A 84 6.57 10.63 -13.73
C ASP A 84 7.05 9.53 -14.69
N ARG A 85 7.90 8.60 -14.21
CA ARG A 85 8.32 7.42 -14.97
C ARG A 85 7.14 6.53 -15.37
N LYS A 86 6.21 6.25 -14.45
CA LYS A 86 5.01 5.44 -14.74
C LYS A 86 4.11 6.13 -15.75
N GLN A 87 3.90 7.44 -15.62
CA GLN A 87 3.08 8.20 -16.54
C GLN A 87 3.69 8.20 -17.96
N ALA A 88 5.00 8.43 -18.07
CA ALA A 88 5.72 8.36 -19.34
C ALA A 88 5.62 6.97 -19.99
N ALA A 89 5.73 5.89 -19.21
CA ALA A 89 5.58 4.52 -19.71
C ALA A 89 4.16 4.24 -20.24
N ILE A 90 3.13 4.70 -19.52
CA ILE A 90 1.73 4.56 -19.95
C ILE A 90 1.50 5.34 -21.25
N ASP A 91 2.00 6.56 -21.35
CA ASP A 91 1.82 7.39 -22.53
C ASP A 91 2.57 6.84 -23.75
N ALA A 92 3.78 6.30 -23.55
CA ALA A 92 4.51 5.57 -24.57
C ALA A 92 3.76 4.31 -25.05
N GLN A 93 3.21 3.52 -24.13
CA GLN A 93 2.42 2.33 -24.47
C GLN A 93 1.14 2.71 -25.24
N ARG A 94 0.46 3.78 -24.83
CA ARG A 94 -0.71 4.31 -25.54
C ARG A 94 -0.36 4.77 -26.96
N ALA A 95 0.80 5.40 -27.15
CA ALA A 95 1.27 5.81 -28.47
C ALA A 95 1.53 4.60 -29.38
N GLN A 96 2.23 3.58 -28.88
CA GLN A 96 2.49 2.34 -29.62
C GLN A 96 1.20 1.61 -29.99
N ASN A 97 0.26 1.47 -29.06
CA ASN A 97 -1.03 0.82 -29.35
C ASN A 97 -1.84 1.55 -30.43
N LYS A 98 -1.80 2.89 -30.44
CA LYS A 98 -2.45 3.69 -31.49
C LYS A 98 -1.81 3.45 -32.85
N GLU A 99 -0.48 3.36 -32.90
CA GLU A 99 0.25 3.10 -34.13
C GLU A 99 -0.05 1.69 -34.66
N GLN A 100 0.03 0.67 -33.80
CA GLN A 100 -0.34 -0.71 -34.15
C GLN A 100 -1.80 -0.84 -34.61
N THR A 101 -2.72 -0.10 -34.00
CA THR A 101 -4.14 -0.10 -34.42
C THR A 101 -4.32 0.53 -35.80
N LYS A 102 -3.54 1.57 -36.14
CA LYS A 102 -3.56 2.19 -37.46
C LYS A 102 -3.02 1.23 -38.51
N THR A 103 -1.87 0.60 -38.25
CA THR A 103 -1.27 -0.39 -39.16
C THR A 103 -2.21 -1.56 -39.42
N GLN A 104 -2.83 -2.13 -38.37
CA GLN A 104 -3.82 -3.21 -38.52
C GLN A 104 -5.04 -2.78 -39.35
N ARG A 105 -5.52 -1.54 -39.20
CA ARG A 105 -6.63 -1.02 -40.02
C ARG A 105 -6.24 -0.84 -41.48
N GLU A 106 -5.02 -0.45 -41.75
CA GLU A 106 -4.51 -0.30 -43.12
C GLU A 106 -4.29 -1.65 -43.80
N GLU A 107 -3.83 -2.66 -43.07
CA GLU A 107 -3.71 -4.04 -43.56
C GLU A 107 -5.08 -4.66 -43.84
N MET A 108 -6.04 -4.58 -42.91
CA MET A 108 -7.43 -5.02 -43.15
C MET A 108 -8.07 -4.32 -44.35
N ARG A 109 -7.76 -3.03 -44.57
CA ARG A 109 -8.28 -2.28 -45.72
C ARG A 109 -7.66 -2.75 -47.04
N LYS A 110 -6.41 -3.18 -47.05
CA LYS A 110 -5.73 -3.73 -48.23
C LYS A 110 -6.25 -5.13 -48.57
N GLU A 111 -6.52 -5.96 -47.57
CA GLU A 111 -7.11 -7.30 -47.77
C GLU A 111 -8.54 -7.22 -48.33
N MET A 112 -9.38 -6.32 -47.79
CA MET A 112 -10.76 -6.10 -48.26
C MET A 112 -10.86 -5.52 -49.69
N LEU A 113 -9.80 -4.86 -50.18
CA LEU A 113 -9.73 -4.32 -51.54
C LEU A 113 -8.95 -5.23 -52.51
N GLY A 114 -8.28 -6.27 -51.98
CA GLY A 114 -7.44 -7.22 -52.73
C GLY A 114 -8.15 -8.52 -53.12
N GLU A 115 -9.32 -8.83 -52.55
CA GLU A 115 -10.20 -9.92 -53.03
C GLU A 115 -11.13 -9.44 -54.16
N LYS A 116 -10.57 -9.22 -55.36
CA LYS A 116 -11.31 -9.20 -56.62
C LYS A 116 -10.49 -9.79 -57.75
#